data_AF-M1DIT6-F1
#
_entry.id   AF-M1DIT6-F1
#
_cell.length_a   1.000
_cell.length_b   1.000
_cell.length_c   1.000
_cell.angle_alpha   90.00
_cell.angle_beta   90.00
_cell.angle_gamma   90.00
#
_symmetry.space_group_name_H-M   'P 1'
#
loop_
_entity.id
_entity.type
_entity.pdbx_description
1 polymer ?
#
loop_
_entity_poly.entity_id
_entity_poly.type
_entity_poly.pdbx_seq_one_letter_code
_entity_poly.pdbx_strand_id
1 'polypeptide(L)'
;MGWRCETFEKDEPYIELITSPNIPNGIIREHVVNGDQGKLIYDLAYYWPQYTSITSRANHDVMLFTISKCTGHAGSRIGWALVKGKEVARKMTKFTEICTIGVSKEPQLRDAKILEVISNSYLDFTLENFLEYSQSRMTDRW
;
A
#
# COMPACT_ATOMS: atom_id res chain seq x y z
N MET A 1 -16.58 4.04 19.66
CA MET A 1 -16.52 5.41 19.10
C MET A 1 -15.59 5.36 17.91
N GLY A 2 -16.13 5.19 16.70
CA GLY A 2 -15.34 5.15 15.46
C GLY A 2 -15.41 6.51 14.79
N TRP A 3 -14.27 7.10 14.47
CA TRP A 3 -14.19 8.32 13.66
C TRP A 3 -14.71 7.97 12.25
N ARG A 4 -15.93 8.37 11.93
CA ARG A 4 -16.49 8.24 10.58
C ARG A 4 -16.16 9.51 9.82
N CYS A 5 -15.36 9.41 8.77
CA CYS A 5 -15.09 10.55 7.87
C CYS A 5 -16.38 11.06 7.20
N GLU A 6 -17.40 10.20 7.07
CA GLU A 6 -18.75 10.52 6.56
C GLU A 6 -19.45 11.65 7.33
N THR A 7 -19.06 11.91 8.58
CA THR A 7 -19.67 12.96 9.42
C THR A 7 -18.78 14.21 9.54
N PHE A 8 -17.73 14.31 8.72
CA PHE A 8 -16.87 15.50 8.70
C PHE A 8 -17.50 16.58 7.80
N GLU A 9 -18.10 17.59 8.43
CA GLU A 9 -18.79 18.70 7.75
C GLU A 9 -18.06 20.04 7.89
N LYS A 10 -16.88 20.04 8.51
CA LYS A 10 -16.15 21.28 8.76
C LYS A 10 -15.38 21.72 7.51
N ASP A 11 -15.42 23.01 7.23
CA ASP A 11 -14.58 23.66 6.22
C ASP A 11 -13.18 23.99 6.81
N GLU A 12 -12.42 22.94 7.14
CA GLU A 12 -11.06 23.05 7.66
C GLU A 12 -10.11 22.06 6.98
N PRO A 13 -8.79 22.34 6.92
CA PRO A 13 -7.82 21.40 6.36
C PRO A 13 -7.86 20.04 7.06
N TYR A 14 -7.82 18.96 6.28
CA TYR A 14 -7.89 17.60 6.80
C TYR A 14 -6.93 16.65 6.11
N ILE A 15 -6.64 15.54 6.79
CA ILE A 15 -5.95 14.38 6.21
C ILE A 15 -6.93 13.21 6.31
N GLU A 16 -7.28 12.64 5.16
CA GLU A 16 -8.08 11.42 5.10
C GLU A 16 -7.16 10.23 4.81
N LEU A 17 -7.22 9.21 5.67
CA LEU A 17 -6.53 7.94 5.47
C LEU A 17 -7.52 6.92 4.91
N ILE A 18 -7.32 6.53 3.66
CA ILE A 18 -8.17 5.60 2.94
C ILE A 18 -7.45 4.25 2.87
N THR A 19 -7.93 3.25 3.60
CA THR A 19 -7.43 1.88 3.47
C THR A 19 -8.25 1.14 2.43
N SER A 20 -7.62 0.72 1.33
CA SER A 20 -8.29 0.11 0.18
C SER A 20 -7.42 -1.01 -0.42
N PRO A 21 -7.81 -2.29 -0.27
CA PRO A 21 -8.97 -2.83 0.44
C PRO A 21 -8.95 -2.51 1.94
N ASN A 22 -10.13 -2.21 2.48
CA ASN A 22 -10.30 -1.84 3.89
C ASN A 22 -10.10 -3.02 4.83
N ILE A 23 -9.61 -2.74 6.04
CA ILE A 23 -9.53 -3.71 7.14
C ILE A 23 -10.66 -3.35 8.12
N PRO A 24 -11.50 -4.30 8.58
CA PRO A 24 -11.35 -5.76 8.46
C PRO A 24 -12.08 -6.42 7.27
N ASN A 25 -12.87 -5.70 6.49
CA ASN A 25 -13.87 -6.30 5.59
C ASN A 25 -13.45 -6.51 4.12
N GLY A 26 -12.24 -6.11 3.72
CA GLY A 26 -11.71 -6.29 2.37
C GLY A 26 -12.39 -5.42 1.28
N ILE A 27 -13.21 -4.44 1.66
CA ILE A 27 -13.96 -3.63 0.70
C ILE A 27 -13.05 -2.55 0.10
N ILE A 28 -13.06 -2.39 -1.22
CA ILE A 28 -12.42 -1.26 -1.91
C ILE A 28 -13.09 0.05 -1.46
N ARG A 29 -12.26 0.99 -0.99
CA ARG A 29 -12.72 2.30 -0.52
C ARG A 29 -12.16 3.42 -1.36
N GLU A 30 -12.97 4.47 -1.42
CA GLU A 30 -12.64 5.79 -1.92
C GLU A 30 -12.75 6.80 -0.77
N HIS A 31 -12.25 8.01 -0.99
CA HIS A 31 -12.46 9.14 -0.09
C HIS A 31 -13.96 9.44 0.11
N VAL A 32 -14.32 9.86 1.32
CA VAL A 32 -15.71 10.22 1.68
C VAL A 32 -15.87 11.67 2.10
N VAL A 33 -14.78 12.37 2.42
CA VAL A 33 -14.85 13.79 2.78
C VAL A 33 -14.90 14.64 1.51
N ASN A 34 -16.01 15.35 1.34
CA ASN A 34 -16.25 16.26 0.21
C ASN A 34 -15.75 17.68 0.51
N GLY A 35 -14.44 17.82 0.71
CA GLY A 35 -13.77 19.12 0.86
C GLY A 35 -12.63 19.30 -0.13
N ASP A 36 -12.24 20.54 -0.41
CA ASP A 36 -11.15 20.89 -1.34
C ASP A 36 -9.79 21.07 -0.63
N GLN A 37 -9.80 21.21 0.70
CA GLN A 37 -8.61 21.40 1.53
C GLN A 37 -7.95 20.07 1.99
N GLY A 38 -8.42 18.93 1.49
CA GLY A 38 -8.00 17.61 1.90
C GLY A 38 -6.63 17.16 1.40
N LYS A 39 -5.92 16.39 2.22
CA LYS A 39 -4.82 15.52 1.78
C LYS A 39 -5.23 14.05 1.93
N LEU A 40 -5.32 13.36 0.81
CA LEU A 40 -5.74 11.96 0.75
C LEU A 40 -4.51 11.06 0.77
N ILE A 41 -4.47 10.11 1.70
CA ILE A 41 -3.43 9.09 1.80
C ILE A 41 -4.08 7.73 1.61
N TYR A 42 -3.72 7.03 0.54
CA TYR A 42 -4.23 5.69 0.27
C TYR A 42 -3.27 4.64 0.84
N ASP A 43 -3.72 3.91 1.85
CA ASP A 43 -3.08 2.68 2.30
C ASP A 43 -3.54 1.52 1.43
N LEU A 44 -2.65 1.09 0.55
CA LEU A 44 -2.85 0.01 -0.43
C LEU A 44 -2.09 -1.25 -0.03
N ALA A 45 -1.83 -1.46 1.28
CA ALA A 45 -1.12 -2.64 1.77
C ALA A 45 -1.74 -3.97 1.29
N TYR A 46 -3.07 -4.02 1.16
CA TYR A 46 -3.81 -5.21 0.70
C TYR A 46 -4.23 -5.14 -0.77
N TYR A 47 -3.79 -4.15 -1.55
CA TYR A 47 -4.16 -4.01 -2.96
C TYR A 47 -3.32 -4.94 -3.86
N TRP A 48 -3.48 -6.25 -3.66
CA TRP A 48 -2.77 -7.32 -4.35
C TRP A 48 -3.74 -8.45 -4.73
N PRO A 49 -3.47 -9.22 -5.81
CA PRO A 49 -4.36 -10.28 -6.30
C PRO A 49 -4.78 -11.32 -5.26
N GLN A 50 -3.95 -11.58 -4.24
CA GLN A 50 -4.31 -12.50 -3.16
C GLN A 50 -5.44 -12.01 -2.24
N TYR A 51 -5.81 -10.73 -2.30
CA TYR A 51 -6.84 -10.15 -1.41
C TYR A 51 -7.99 -9.52 -2.18
N THR A 52 -7.75 -9.03 -3.40
CA THR A 52 -8.76 -8.33 -4.19
C THR A 52 -8.45 -8.42 -5.68
N SER A 53 -9.49 -8.34 -6.50
CA SER A 53 -9.32 -8.23 -7.96
C SER A 53 -8.72 -6.87 -8.32
N ILE A 54 -7.68 -6.87 -9.15
CA ILE A 54 -7.08 -5.65 -9.68
C ILE A 54 -7.87 -5.20 -10.90
N THR A 55 -8.86 -4.33 -10.70
CA THR A 55 -9.77 -3.84 -11.76
C THR A 55 -9.24 -2.63 -12.51
N SER A 56 -8.31 -1.88 -11.90
CA SER A 56 -7.68 -0.71 -12.51
C SER A 56 -6.32 -0.42 -11.87
N ARG A 57 -5.52 0.43 -12.51
CA ARG A 57 -4.28 0.92 -11.92
C ARG A 57 -4.60 2.04 -10.93
N ALA A 58 -4.24 1.84 -9.65
CA ALA A 58 -4.35 2.89 -8.64
C ALA A 58 -3.54 4.14 -9.04
N ASN A 59 -4.12 5.33 -8.83
CA ASN A 59 -3.57 6.61 -9.31
C ASN A 59 -3.83 7.77 -8.35
N HIS A 60 -3.44 7.61 -7.07
CA HIS A 60 -3.64 8.62 -6.04
C HIS A 60 -2.36 9.45 -5.79
N ASP A 61 -2.50 10.56 -5.06
CA ASP A 61 -1.38 11.48 -4.80
C ASP A 61 -0.33 10.91 -3.86
N VAL A 62 -0.78 10.16 -2.85
CA VAL A 62 0.05 9.40 -1.91
C VAL A 62 -0.52 8.00 -1.81
N MET A 63 0.27 7.00 -2.23
CA MET A 63 -0.07 5.59 -2.14
C MET A 63 0.97 4.84 -1.31
N LEU A 64 0.53 4.12 -0.29
CA LEU A 64 1.38 3.37 0.63
C LEU A 64 1.27 1.88 0.36
N PHE A 65 2.41 1.19 0.38
CA PHE A 65 2.50 -0.25 0.17
C PHE A 65 3.49 -0.87 1.17
N THR A 66 3.40 -2.19 1.36
CA THR A 66 4.35 -2.93 2.19
C THR A 66 4.64 -4.32 1.66
N ILE A 67 5.89 -4.74 1.82
CA ILE A 67 6.33 -6.13 1.59
C ILE A 67 5.55 -7.10 2.49
N SER A 68 5.18 -6.67 3.69
CA SER A 68 4.55 -7.51 4.72
C SER A 68 3.30 -8.24 4.22
N LYS A 69 2.48 -7.54 3.43
CA LYS A 69 1.21 -8.05 2.89
C LYS A 69 1.34 -8.45 1.42
N CYS A 70 2.30 -7.90 0.70
CA CYS A 70 2.63 -8.32 -0.66
C CYS A 70 3.20 -9.76 -0.69
N THR A 71 4.18 -10.07 0.17
CA THR A 71 4.98 -11.31 0.08
C THR A 71 5.06 -12.11 1.38
N GLY A 72 4.41 -11.64 2.45
CA GLY A 72 4.45 -12.29 3.78
C GLY A 72 5.70 -11.99 4.62
N HIS A 73 6.66 -11.20 4.12
CA HIS A 73 7.92 -10.90 4.82
C HIS A 73 7.77 -9.74 5.82
N ALA A 74 6.83 -9.86 6.76
CA ALA A 74 6.54 -8.80 7.74
C ALA A 74 7.73 -8.44 8.66
N GLY A 75 8.68 -9.37 8.83
CA GLY A 75 9.91 -9.17 9.58
C GLY A 75 10.95 -8.27 8.90
N SER A 76 10.88 -8.08 7.58
CA SER A 76 11.80 -7.19 6.85
C SER A 76 11.59 -5.71 7.17
N ARG A 77 10.41 -5.34 7.69
CA ARG A 77 10.02 -3.96 8.03
C ARG A 77 10.14 -2.98 6.85
N ILE A 78 9.96 -3.46 5.61
CA ILE A 78 9.97 -2.63 4.41
C ILE A 78 8.55 -2.23 3.99
N GLY A 79 8.38 -0.92 3.79
CA GLY A 79 7.26 -0.31 3.10
C GLY A 79 7.76 0.81 2.19
N TRP A 80 6.94 1.21 1.23
CA TRP A 80 7.25 2.29 0.32
C TRP A 80 6.02 3.16 0.05
N ALA A 81 6.30 4.39 -0.36
CA ALA A 81 5.28 5.34 -0.76
C ALA A 81 5.53 5.79 -2.20
N LEU A 82 4.49 5.78 -3.03
CA LEU A 82 4.47 6.48 -4.32
C LEU A 82 3.81 7.84 -4.10
N VAL A 83 4.56 8.91 -4.35
CA VAL A 83 4.17 10.28 -4.01
C VAL A 83 4.31 11.17 -5.25
N LYS A 84 3.21 11.75 -5.73
CA LYS A 84 3.23 12.68 -6.87
C LYS A 84 3.82 14.04 -6.48
N GLY A 85 3.46 14.55 -5.32
CA GLY A 85 3.87 15.88 -4.85
C GLY A 85 5.32 15.92 -4.37
N LYS A 86 6.21 16.58 -5.12
CA LYS A 86 7.64 16.70 -4.79
C LYS A 86 7.89 17.22 -3.36
N GLU A 87 7.15 18.24 -2.92
CA GLU A 87 7.32 18.80 -1.57
C GLU A 87 6.86 17.83 -0.47
N VAL A 88 5.82 17.04 -0.73
CA VAL A 88 5.37 15.99 0.20
C VAL A 88 6.44 14.90 0.29
N ALA A 89 6.95 14.43 -0.86
CA ALA A 89 8.02 13.44 -0.91
C ALA A 89 9.27 13.91 -0.14
N ARG A 90 9.69 15.16 -0.34
CA ARG A 90 10.83 15.75 0.37
C ARG A 90 10.62 15.78 1.89
N LYS A 91 9.42 16.17 2.35
CA LYS A 91 9.08 16.16 3.79
C LYS A 91 9.11 14.74 4.36
N MET A 92 8.58 13.75 3.64
CA MET A 92 8.61 12.34 4.05
C MET A 92 10.05 11.82 4.14
N THR A 93 10.89 12.08 3.13
CA THR A 93 12.31 11.70 3.18
C THR A 93 13.02 12.34 4.36
N LYS A 94 12.78 13.64 4.63
CA LYS A 94 13.41 14.32 5.77
C LYS A 94 12.94 13.74 7.09
N PHE A 95 11.67 13.37 7.22
CA PHE A 95 11.16 12.69 8.40
C PHE A 95 11.89 11.35 8.63
N THR A 96 12.02 10.51 7.61
CA THR A 96 12.75 9.23 7.71
C THR A 96 14.24 9.44 8.07
N GLU A 97 14.88 10.46 7.51
CA GLU A 97 16.26 10.81 7.84
C GLU A 97 16.41 11.20 9.31
N ILE A 98 15.52 12.06 9.83
CA ILE A 98 15.56 12.52 11.22
C ILE A 98 15.23 11.39 12.20
N CYS A 99 14.25 10.55 11.89
CA CYS A 99 13.77 9.52 12.81
C CYS A 99 14.66 8.28 12.85
N THR A 100 15.19 7.84 11.71
CA THR A 100 15.87 6.54 11.60
C THR A 100 17.13 6.57 10.75
N ILE A 101 17.55 7.74 10.25
CA ILE A 101 18.70 7.89 9.35
C ILE A 101 18.52 7.03 8.08
N GLY A 102 17.27 6.88 7.63
CA GLY A 102 16.92 6.00 6.52
C GLY A 102 16.43 4.63 6.96
N VAL A 103 16.63 3.64 6.10
CA VAL A 103 16.20 2.25 6.29
C VAL A 103 17.44 1.35 6.17
N SER A 104 17.47 0.25 6.93
CA SER A 104 18.57 -0.73 6.87
C SER A 104 18.73 -1.28 5.45
N LYS A 105 19.99 -1.53 5.06
CA LYS A 105 20.36 -1.96 3.70
C LYS A 105 20.12 -3.43 3.46
N GLU A 106 20.23 -4.26 4.50
CA GLU A 106 20.07 -5.70 4.40
C GLU A 106 18.63 -6.09 4.00
N PRO A 107 17.55 -5.56 4.62
CA PRO A 107 16.19 -5.79 4.17
C PRO A 107 15.92 -5.17 2.79
N GLN A 108 16.52 -4.02 2.45
CA GLN A 108 16.40 -3.45 1.10
C GLN A 108 16.93 -4.41 0.03
N LEU A 109 18.12 -4.99 0.23
CA LEU A 109 18.72 -5.93 -0.71
C LEU A 109 17.94 -7.24 -0.80
N ARG A 110 17.54 -7.80 0.36
CA ARG A 110 16.75 -9.03 0.42
C ARG A 110 15.40 -8.86 -0.27
N ASP A 111 14.66 -7.81 0.06
CA ASP A 111 13.32 -7.59 -0.47
C ASP A 111 13.34 -7.21 -1.95
N ALA A 112 14.38 -6.49 -2.41
CA ALA A 112 14.60 -6.27 -3.84
C ALA A 112 14.78 -7.60 -4.59
N LYS A 113 15.53 -8.56 -4.04
CA LYS A 113 15.71 -9.87 -4.68
C LYS A 113 14.41 -10.69 -4.70
N ILE A 114 13.62 -10.62 -3.64
CA ILE A 114 12.30 -11.27 -3.58
C ILE A 114 11.37 -10.69 -4.64
N LEU A 115 11.29 -9.35 -4.75
CA LEU A 115 10.47 -8.68 -5.76
C LEU A 115 10.93 -9.00 -7.19
N GLU A 116 12.23 -9.14 -7.41
CA GLU A 116 12.79 -9.57 -8.71
C GLU A 116 12.30 -10.98 -9.08
N VAL A 117 12.36 -11.94 -8.15
CA VAL A 117 11.86 -13.31 -8.38
C VAL A 117 10.36 -13.31 -8.67
N ILE A 118 9.57 -12.54 -7.92
CA ILE A 118 8.11 -12.43 -8.15
C ILE A 118 7.83 -11.83 -9.53
N SER A 119 8.53 -10.76 -9.91
CA SER A 119 8.39 -10.14 -11.22
C SER A 119 8.76 -11.10 -12.35
N ASN A 120 9.83 -11.89 -12.18
CA ASN A 120 10.24 -12.89 -13.15
C ASN A 120 9.23 -14.03 -13.26
N SER A 121 8.62 -14.47 -12.15
CA SER A 121 7.57 -15.51 -12.17
C SER A 121 6.31 -15.10 -12.95
N TYR A 122 6.09 -13.80 -13.14
CA TYR A 122 4.99 -13.28 -13.96
C TYR A 122 5.33 -13.26 -15.46
N LEU A 123 6.62 -13.09 -15.80
CA LEU A 123 7.09 -12.97 -17.19
C LEU A 123 7.48 -14.32 -17.81
N ASP A 124 7.88 -15.27 -16.97
CA ASP A 124 8.31 -16.60 -17.38
C ASP A 124 7.22 -17.65 -17.09
N PHE A 125 6.54 -18.10 -18.15
CA PHE A 125 5.48 -19.12 -18.07
C PHE A 125 5.96 -20.50 -17.63
N THR A 126 7.28 -20.73 -17.52
CA THR A 126 7.83 -21.98 -16.97
C THR A 126 7.89 -21.99 -15.44
N LEU A 127 7.76 -20.82 -14.81
CA LEU A 127 7.74 -20.68 -13.35
C LEU A 127 6.30 -20.67 -12.82
N GLU A 128 6.10 -21.18 -11.60
CA GLU A 128 4.84 -21.01 -10.89
C GLU A 128 4.66 -19.54 -10.50
N ASN A 129 3.55 -18.93 -10.95
CA ASN A 129 3.25 -17.54 -10.67
C ASN A 129 2.89 -17.35 -9.19
N PHE A 130 3.72 -16.59 -8.48
CA PHE A 130 3.56 -16.35 -7.05
C PHE A 130 2.20 -15.73 -6.67
N LEU A 131 1.70 -14.80 -7.48
CA LEU A 131 0.47 -14.07 -7.19
C LEU A 131 -0.77 -14.94 -7.44
N GLU A 132 -0.76 -15.74 -8.51
CA GLU A 132 -1.82 -16.71 -8.82
C GLU A 132 -1.87 -17.81 -7.76
N TYR A 133 -0.72 -18.37 -7.37
CA TYR A 133 -0.62 -19.33 -6.27
C TYR A 133 -1.21 -18.75 -4.98
N SER A 134 -0.82 -17.52 -4.63
CA SER A 134 -1.28 -16.85 -3.41
C SER A 134 -2.79 -16.58 -3.45
N GLN A 135 -3.33 -16.19 -4.60
CA GLN A 135 -4.77 -16.00 -4.81
C GLN A 135 -5.55 -17.31 -4.67
N SER A 136 -5.08 -18.40 -5.28
CA SER A 136 -5.70 -19.73 -5.11
C SER A 136 -5.74 -20.12 -3.64
N ARG A 137 -4.62 -19.99 -2.91
CA ARG A 137 -4.56 -20.32 -1.48
C ARG A 137 -5.51 -19.50 -0.61
N MET A 138 -5.71 -18.22 -0.94
CA MET A 138 -6.64 -17.36 -0.21
C MET A 138 -8.09 -17.70 -0.55
N THR A 139 -8.37 -18.03 -1.81
CA THR A 139 -9.70 -18.48 -2.27
C THR A 139 -10.11 -19.79 -1.62
N ASP A 140 -9.19 -20.77 -1.53
CA ASP A 140 -9.44 -22.07 -0.91
C ASP A 140 -9.77 -21.98 0.59
N ARG A 141 -9.36 -20.89 1.25
CA ARG A 141 -9.55 -20.68 2.70
C ARG A 141 -10.76 -19.84 3.05
N TRP A 142 -11.33 -19.13 2.08
CA TRP A 142 -12.46 -18.21 2.28
C TRP A 142 -13.78 -18.98 2.37
#